data_AF-A0A2T1FH97-F1
#
_entry.id   AF-A0A2T1FH97-F1
#
_cell.length_a   1.000
_cell.length_b   1.000
_cell.length_c   1.000
_cell.angle_alpha   90.00
_cell.angle_beta   90.00
_cell.angle_gamma   90.00
#
_symmetry.space_group_name_H-M   'P 1'
#
loop_
_entity.id
_entity.type
_entity.pdbx_description
1 polymer ?
#
loop_
_entity_poly.entity_id
_entity_poly.type
_entity_poly.pdbx_seq_one_letter_code
_entity_poly.pdbx_strand_id
1 'polypeptide(L)'
;MTVFICCFCIATVMVLFLWSISVALREGVYQIKRLHQIPCSDCEFFTNDYRLKCTVRPCVACTEDAIGCTDFEPKTCFANSCQQHFYRVYKPYAEIPTTNPSVPPLATGIRS
;
A
#
# COMPACT_ATOMS: atom_id res chain seq x y z
N MET A 1 -45.37 -3.15 37.89
CA MET A 1 -45.39 -2.92 36.42
C MET A 1 -44.18 -2.11 35.95
N THR A 2 -43.82 -1.02 36.63
CA THR A 2 -42.69 -0.13 36.26
C THR A 2 -41.33 -0.82 36.22
N VAL A 3 -41.04 -1.73 37.16
CA VAL A 3 -39.76 -2.48 37.20
C VAL A 3 -39.60 -3.38 35.98
N PHE A 4 -40.67 -4.04 35.54
CA PHE A 4 -40.65 -4.89 34.35
C PHE A 4 -40.38 -4.07 33.09
N ILE A 5 -41.00 -2.90 32.97
CA ILE A 5 -40.78 -1.97 31.85
C ILE A 5 -39.32 -1.50 31.84
N CYS A 6 -38.78 -1.11 33.00
CA CYS A 6 -37.39 -0.65 33.12
C CYS A 6 -36.38 -1.73 32.70
N CYS A 7 -36.54 -2.97 33.16
CA CYS A 7 -35.69 -4.09 32.77
C CYS A 7 -35.70 -4.31 31.25
N PHE A 8 -36.88 -4.24 30.63
CA PHE A 8 -37.01 -4.43 29.19
C PHE A 8 -36.32 -3.30 28.41
N CYS A 9 -36.50 -2.04 28.82
CA CYS A 9 -35.83 -0.90 28.21
C CYS A 9 -34.31 -1.04 28.29
N ILE A 10 -33.75 -1.35 29.46
CA ILE A 10 -32.30 -1.53 29.61
C ILE A 10 -31.79 -2.67 28.74
N ALA A 11 -32.47 -3.82 28.73
CA ALA A 11 -32.08 -4.96 27.90
C ALA A 11 -32.04 -4.58 26.41
N THR A 12 -33.07 -3.89 25.91
CA THR A 12 -33.11 -3.46 24.49
C THR A 12 -32.00 -2.48 24.16
N VAL A 13 -31.73 -1.48 25.00
CA VAL A 13 -30.65 -0.51 24.79
C VAL A 13 -29.29 -1.20 24.77
N MET A 14 -29.06 -2.12 25.70
CA MET A 14 -27.82 -2.90 25.76
C MET A 14 -27.63 -3.75 24.50
N VAL A 15 -28.68 -4.43 24.03
CA VAL A 15 -28.63 -5.22 22.79
C VAL A 15 -28.35 -4.33 21.58
N LEU A 16 -29.03 -3.18 21.45
CA LEU A 16 -28.79 -2.23 20.35
C LEU A 16 -27.38 -1.67 20.39
N PHE A 17 -26.85 -1.38 21.58
CA PHE A 17 -25.49 -0.89 21.75
C PHE A 17 -24.45 -1.94 21.32
N LEU A 18 -24.60 -3.18 21.78
CA LEU A 18 -23.75 -4.29 21.37
C LEU A 18 -23.82 -4.55 19.86
N TRP A 19 -25.01 -4.46 19.27
CA TRP A 19 -25.21 -4.58 17.84
C TRP A 19 -24.46 -3.47 17.09
N SER A 20 -24.63 -2.21 17.51
CA SER A 20 -23.97 -1.06 16.91
C SER A 20 -22.44 -1.20 16.94
N ILE A 21 -21.89 -1.62 18.09
CA ILE A 21 -20.45 -1.88 18.22
C ILE A 21 -20.02 -2.99 17.27
N SER A 22 -20.78 -4.08 17.20
CA SER A 22 -20.46 -5.22 16.34
C SER A 22 -20.45 -4.83 14.86
N VAL A 23 -21.37 -3.98 14.42
CA VAL A 23 -21.40 -3.44 13.06
C VAL A 23 -20.17 -2.59 12.79
N ALA A 24 -19.87 -1.63 13.67
CA ALA A 24 -18.70 -0.76 13.53
C ALA A 24 -17.38 -1.56 13.50
N LEU A 25 -17.26 -2.59 14.34
CA LEU A 25 -16.10 -3.49 14.35
C LEU A 25 -15.98 -4.29 13.05
N ARG A 26 -17.09 -4.81 12.51
CA ARG A 26 -17.09 -5.55 11.24
C ARG A 26 -16.66 -4.66 10.08
N GLU A 27 -17.15 -3.43 10.05
CA GLU A 27 -16.75 -2.42 9.05
C GLU A 27 -15.26 -2.09 9.18
N GLY A 28 -14.77 -1.82 10.40
CA GLY A 28 -13.34 -1.58 10.64
C GLY A 28 -12.45 -2.73 10.18
N VAL A 29 -12.82 -3.97 10.50
CA VAL A 29 -12.07 -5.16 10.06
C VAL A 29 -12.10 -5.32 8.54
N TYR A 30 -13.24 -5.05 7.89
CA TYR A 30 -13.33 -5.08 6.43
C TYR A 30 -12.43 -4.02 5.78
N GLN A 31 -12.39 -2.81 6.33
CA GLN A 31 -11.52 -1.74 5.86
C GLN A 31 -10.03 -2.09 6.02
N ILE A 32 -9.64 -2.66 7.17
CA ILE A 32 -8.26 -3.11 7.39
C ILE A 32 -7.90 -4.24 6.40
N LYS A 33 -8.81 -5.19 6.16
CA LYS A 33 -8.60 -6.26 5.17
C LYS A 33 -8.44 -5.71 3.76
N ARG A 34 -9.25 -4.72 3.36
CA ARG A 34 -9.13 -4.02 2.07
C ARG A 34 -7.77 -3.32 1.95
N LEU A 35 -7.32 -2.66 3.02
CA LEU A 35 -6.01 -2.00 3.06
C LEU A 35 -4.85 -3.00 2.96
N HIS A 36 -4.92 -4.14 3.67
CA HIS A 36 -3.91 -5.20 3.60
C HIS A 36 -3.94 -5.97 2.26
N GLN A 37 -5.03 -5.89 1.51
CA GLN A 37 -5.12 -6.49 0.17
C GLN A 37 -4.38 -5.66 -0.89
N ILE A 38 -3.92 -4.45 -0.56
CA ILE A 38 -3.18 -3.58 -1.46
C ILE A 38 -1.68 -3.96 -1.40
N PRO A 39 -1.09 -4.49 -2.47
CA PRO A 39 0.27 -5.03 -2.44
C PRO A 39 1.36 -3.95 -2.57
N CYS A 40 1.02 -2.65 -2.48
CA CYS A 40 1.96 -1.56 -2.74
C CYS A 40 3.14 -1.50 -1.75
N SER A 41 2.94 -1.85 -0.47
CA SER A 41 4.01 -1.84 0.54
C SER A 41 5.18 -2.75 0.18
N ASP A 42 4.86 -3.88 -0.42
CA ASP A 42 5.79 -4.96 -0.76
C ASP A 42 6.29 -4.88 -2.21
N CYS A 43 5.97 -3.80 -2.93
CA CYS A 43 6.38 -3.59 -4.31
C CYS A 43 7.74 -2.86 -4.40
N GLU A 44 8.62 -3.28 -5.31
CA GLU A 44 9.95 -2.66 -5.53
C GLU A 44 9.85 -1.17 -5.93
N PHE A 45 8.82 -0.80 -6.69
CA PHE A 45 8.60 0.56 -7.18
C PHE A 45 7.97 1.52 -6.14
N PHE A 46 7.76 1.06 -4.91
CA PHE A 46 7.16 1.85 -3.83
C PHE A 46 8.22 2.67 -3.09
N THR A 47 8.23 3.98 -3.36
CA THR A 47 9.20 4.94 -2.78
C THR A 47 8.73 5.51 -1.43
N ASN A 48 7.48 5.25 -1.01
CA ASN A 48 6.88 5.78 0.22
C ASN A 48 6.91 7.32 0.35
N ASP A 49 7.09 8.03 -0.77
CA ASP A 49 7.07 9.49 -0.81
C ASP A 49 5.65 10.03 -0.97
N TYR A 50 5.32 11.09 -0.23
CA TYR A 50 3.97 11.68 -0.25
C TYR A 50 3.58 12.25 -1.63
N ARG A 51 4.57 12.68 -2.42
CA ARG A 51 4.38 13.20 -3.77
C ARG A 51 4.40 12.10 -4.83
N LEU A 52 5.14 11.02 -4.60
CA LEU A 52 5.35 9.94 -5.56
C LEU A 52 5.35 8.59 -4.84
N LYS A 53 4.14 8.09 -4.57
CA LYS A 53 3.93 6.84 -3.84
C LYS A 53 4.48 5.63 -4.61
N CYS A 54 4.33 5.63 -5.94
CA CYS A 54 4.84 4.62 -6.87
C CYS A 54 5.44 5.32 -8.09
N THR A 55 6.58 4.84 -8.59
CA THR A 55 7.26 5.43 -9.75
C THR A 55 6.56 5.14 -11.07
N VAL A 56 5.84 4.02 -11.18
CA VAL A 56 5.13 3.62 -12.42
C VAL A 56 3.76 4.27 -12.50
N ARG A 57 2.96 4.15 -11.43
CA ARG A 57 1.57 4.63 -11.40
C ARG A 57 1.26 5.39 -10.10
N PRO A 58 1.74 6.65 -9.97
CA PRO A 58 1.60 7.43 -8.73
C PRO A 58 0.15 7.77 -8.36
N CYS A 59 -0.76 7.84 -9.35
CA CYS A 59 -2.16 8.23 -9.11
C CYS A 59 -3.01 7.11 -8.48
N VAL A 60 -2.68 5.85 -8.72
CA VAL A 60 -3.45 4.67 -8.25
C VAL A 60 -2.78 3.97 -7.07
N ALA A 61 -1.55 4.35 -6.72
CA ALA A 61 -0.81 3.74 -5.62
C ALA A 61 -1.51 3.90 -4.26
N CYS A 62 -1.51 2.83 -3.46
CA CYS A 62 -2.16 2.77 -2.14
C CYS A 62 -3.68 2.99 -2.17
N THR A 63 -4.33 2.70 -3.29
CA THR A 63 -5.80 2.72 -3.43
C THR A 63 -6.33 1.33 -3.74
N GLU A 64 -7.64 1.14 -3.67
CA GLU A 64 -8.29 -0.14 -4.01
C GLU A 64 -8.09 -0.54 -5.48
N ASP A 65 -7.83 0.40 -6.38
CA ASP A 65 -7.48 0.15 -7.79
C ASP A 65 -6.11 -0.51 -7.96
N ALA A 66 -5.26 -0.47 -6.93
CA ALA A 66 -3.97 -1.16 -6.95
C ALA A 66 -4.07 -2.64 -6.56
N ILE A 67 -5.26 -3.12 -6.15
CA ILE A 67 -5.49 -4.55 -5.90
C ILE A 67 -5.38 -5.30 -7.24
N GLY A 68 -4.34 -6.12 -7.39
CA GLY A 68 -4.06 -6.80 -8.66
C GLY A 68 -3.30 -5.95 -9.68
N CYS A 69 -2.51 -4.96 -9.21
CA CYS A 69 -1.64 -4.18 -10.07
C CYS A 69 -0.77 -5.09 -10.98
N THR A 70 -0.82 -4.86 -12.30
CA THR A 70 -0.05 -5.61 -13.30
C THR A 70 1.45 -5.39 -13.21
N ASP A 71 1.86 -4.23 -12.69
CA ASP A 71 3.25 -3.81 -12.55
C ASP A 71 3.83 -4.20 -11.17
N PHE A 72 3.13 -5.07 -10.43
CA PHE A 72 3.56 -5.50 -9.11
C PHE A 72 4.79 -6.41 -9.20
N GLU A 73 5.93 -5.90 -8.74
CA GLU A 73 7.16 -6.65 -8.58
C GLU A 73 7.47 -6.79 -7.07
N PRO A 74 7.51 -8.00 -6.50
CA PRO A 74 7.74 -8.18 -5.06
C PRO A 74 9.16 -7.76 -4.66
N LYS A 75 9.29 -7.09 -3.51
CA LYS A 75 10.57 -6.81 -2.84
C LYS A 75 11.24 -8.11 -2.41
N THR A 76 11.96 -8.74 -3.33
CA THR A 76 12.71 -9.95 -3.02
C THR A 76 13.94 -9.57 -2.18
N CYS A 77 13.98 -10.00 -0.91
CA CYS A 77 15.17 -9.88 -0.07
C CYS A 77 16.37 -10.70 -0.59
N PHE A 78 16.13 -11.60 -1.55
CA PHE A 78 17.15 -12.42 -2.21
C PHE A 78 17.63 -11.88 -3.57
N ALA A 79 17.00 -10.86 -4.18
CA ALA A 79 17.54 -10.21 -5.38
C ALA A 79 18.45 -9.01 -5.07
N ASN A 80 18.65 -8.67 -3.80
CA ASN A 80 19.71 -7.73 -3.41
C ASN A 80 21.08 -8.23 -3.85
N SER A 81 21.30 -9.55 -3.95
CA SER A 81 22.59 -10.11 -4.39
C SER A 81 22.86 -9.89 -5.88
N CYS A 82 21.82 -9.83 -6.73
CA CYS A 82 21.96 -9.50 -8.16
C CYS A 82 21.84 -7.98 -8.42
N GLN A 83 21.05 -7.21 -7.66
CA GLN A 83 21.00 -5.75 -7.78
C GLN A 83 22.21 -5.04 -7.15
N GLN A 84 22.86 -5.59 -6.12
CA GLN A 84 24.07 -4.97 -5.57
C GLN A 84 25.18 -4.92 -6.60
N HIS A 85 25.25 -5.88 -7.52
CA HIS A 85 26.27 -5.87 -8.56
C HIS A 85 26.06 -4.67 -9.50
N PHE A 86 24.82 -4.37 -9.92
CA PHE A 86 24.54 -3.22 -10.76
C PHE A 86 24.69 -1.89 -10.00
N TYR A 87 24.26 -1.80 -8.73
CA TYR A 87 24.42 -0.59 -7.90
C TYR A 87 25.89 -0.30 -7.51
N ARG A 88 26.70 -1.34 -7.26
CA ARG A 88 28.15 -1.20 -7.01
C ARG A 88 28.90 -0.74 -8.28
N VAL A 89 28.46 -1.21 -9.45
CA VAL A 89 29.00 -0.77 -10.75
C VAL A 89 28.48 0.63 -11.12
N TYR A 90 27.29 1.03 -10.64
CA TYR A 90 26.72 2.37 -10.82
C TYR A 90 27.29 3.45 -9.88
N LYS A 91 27.84 3.05 -8.74
CA LYS A 91 28.36 3.97 -7.73
C LYS A 91 29.53 4.89 -8.15
N PRO A 92 30.39 4.60 -9.14
CA PRO A 92 31.51 5.49 -9.49
C PRO A 92 31.09 6.85 -10.06
N TYR A 93 29.82 7.08 -10.39
CA TYR A 93 29.35 8.28 -11.10
C TYR A 93 28.37 9.15 -10.32
N ALA A 94 28.16 8.89 -9.03
CA ALA A 94 27.26 9.68 -8.18
C ALA A 94 27.96 10.74 -7.30
N GLU A 95 29.30 10.84 -7.33
CA GLU A 95 30.04 11.94 -6.67
C GLU A 95 30.62 12.90 -7.71
N ILE A 96 29.75 13.66 -8.39
CA ILE A 96 30.15 14.83 -9.17
C ILE A 96 29.20 15.97 -8.80
N PRO A 97 29.69 17.13 -8.31
CA PRO A 97 28.86 18.26 -7.93
C PRO A 97 27.97 18.72 -9.09
N THR A 98 26.71 18.99 -8.74
CA THR A 98 25.64 19.60 -9.53
C THR A 98 26.12 20.45 -10.71
N THR A 99 26.23 19.84 -11.89
CA THR A 99 26.01 20.53 -13.16
C THR A 99 25.19 19.58 -14.03
N ASN A 100 24.03 20.07 -14.45
CA ASN A 100 23.02 19.37 -15.26
C ASN A 100 23.68 18.70 -16.48
N PRO A 101 23.37 17.42 -16.77
CA PRO A 101 22.77 17.17 -18.08
C PRO A 101 21.75 16.02 -18.10
N SER A 102 20.59 16.31 -18.69
CA SER A 102 19.85 15.47 -19.64
C SER A 102 19.97 13.95 -19.50
N VAL A 103 18.90 13.35 -19.00
CA VAL A 103 18.55 11.92 -19.05
C VAL A 103 18.84 11.31 -20.44
N PRO A 104 19.67 10.26 -20.57
CA PRO A 104 19.83 9.51 -21.82
C PRO A 104 18.72 8.45 -21.99
N PRO A 105 18.46 8.00 -23.23
CA PRO A 105 17.17 7.45 -23.64
C PRO A 105 16.92 6.03 -23.13
N LEU A 106 15.65 5.82 -22.78
CA LEU A 106 14.99 4.54 -22.53
C LEU A 106 15.28 3.57 -23.67
N ALA A 107 16.11 2.55 -23.42
CA ALA A 107 16.41 1.51 -24.38
C ALA A 107 15.17 0.65 -24.64
N THR A 108 14.62 0.81 -25.84
CA THR A 108 13.61 -0.07 -26.45
C THR A 108 14.13 -1.50 -26.54
N GLY A 109 13.47 -2.43 -25.85
CA GLY A 109 13.61 -3.87 -26.05
C GLY A 109 12.41 -4.41 -26.83
N ILE A 110 12.51 -4.38 -28.16
CA ILE A 110 11.60 -5.08 -29.07
C ILE A 110 11.86 -6.58 -28.93
N ARG A 111 10.80 -7.36 -28.71
CA ARG A 111 10.77 -8.80 -28.97
C ARG A 111 9.78 -9.05 -30.11
N SER A 112 10.30 -9.24 -31.32
CA SER A 112 9.78 -10.07 -32.43
C SER A 112 10.79 -10.05 -33.57
#